data_AF-A0A7C4ZMI3-F1
#
_entry.id   AF-A0A7C4ZMI3-F1
#
_cell.length_a   1.000
_cell.length_b   1.000
_cell.length_c   1.000
_cell.angle_alpha   90.00
_cell.angle_beta   90.00
_cell.angle_gamma   90.00
#
_symmetry.space_group_name_H-M   'P 1'
#
loop_
_entity.id
_entity.type
_entity.pdbx_description
1 polymer ?
#
loop_
_entity_poly.entity_id
_entity_poly.type
_entity_poly.pdbx_seq_one_letter_code
_entity_poly.pdbx_strand_id
1 'polypeptide(L)'
;MELAERVKPNIQYLFSAPPANERETLEQIAKTIALIINQGLNGVGQGIAAHQVDFEVGQLGGFAFIARPHNLLGYIYHELAMLIVNQVPVNTCEGCGRVFLVKDVRQKYCSPQCSNRARFNRWYKKNKKPNEG
;
A
#
# COMPACT_ATOMS: atom_id res chain seq x y z
N MET A 1 -25.78 -24.06 9.93
CA MET A 1 -26.30 -22.69 9.75
C MET A 1 -25.62 -22.12 8.54
N GLU A 2 -26.36 -22.00 7.44
CA GLU A 2 -25.83 -21.65 6.12
C GLU A 2 -25.31 -20.20 6.13
N LEU A 3 -24.18 -19.92 5.49
CA LEU A 3 -23.55 -18.59 5.48
C LEU A 3 -24.56 -17.49 5.08
N ALA A 4 -25.47 -17.82 4.16
CA ALA A 4 -26.54 -16.94 3.69
C ALA A 4 -27.50 -16.49 4.81
N GLU A 5 -27.85 -17.35 5.77
CA GLU A 5 -28.77 -17.01 6.87
C GLU A 5 -28.11 -16.10 7.91
N ARG A 6 -26.80 -16.23 8.13
CA ARG A 6 -26.05 -15.35 9.05
C ARG A 6 -25.88 -13.93 8.52
N VAL A 7 -25.79 -13.77 7.20
CA VAL A 7 -25.46 -12.49 6.58
C VAL A 7 -26.73 -11.71 6.19
N LYS A 8 -27.84 -12.39 5.87
CA LYS A 8 -29.15 -11.78 5.52
C LYS A 8 -29.55 -10.55 6.35
N PRO A 9 -29.56 -10.59 7.70
CA PRO A 9 -29.98 -9.43 8.49
C PRO A 9 -29.04 -8.23 8.36
N ASN A 10 -27.74 -8.46 8.08
CA ASN A 10 -26.76 -7.37 7.94
C ASN A 10 -26.76 -6.74 6.54
N ILE A 11 -27.25 -7.45 5.51
CA ILE A 11 -27.32 -6.92 4.13
C ILE A 11 -28.49 -5.95 3.97
N GLN A 12 -29.63 -6.19 4.63
CA GLN A 12 -30.79 -5.31 4.51
C GLN A 12 -30.54 -3.87 5.02
N TYR A 13 -29.59 -3.68 5.94
CA TYR A 13 -29.23 -2.34 6.45
C TYR A 13 -28.07 -1.68 5.70
N LEU A 14 -27.39 -2.40 4.79
CA LEU A 14 -26.24 -1.86 4.06
C LEU A 14 -26.64 -0.84 3.00
N PHE A 15 -27.85 -0.94 2.46
CA PHE A 15 -28.31 -0.12 1.34
C PHE A 15 -29.67 0.50 1.65
N SER A 16 -29.76 1.82 1.52
CA SER A 16 -30.99 2.59 1.77
C SER A 16 -32.04 2.42 0.65
N ALA A 17 -31.64 1.91 -0.51
CA ALA A 17 -32.48 1.72 -1.70
C ALA A 17 -31.94 0.59 -2.60
N PRO A 18 -32.80 -0.06 -3.40
CA PRO A 18 -32.36 -0.98 -4.47
C PRO A 18 -31.53 -0.23 -5.53
N PRO A 19 -30.63 -0.91 -6.25
CA PRO A 19 -29.79 -0.27 -7.27
C PRO A 19 -30.63 0.15 -8.48
N ALA A 20 -30.44 1.36 -8.98
CA ALA A 20 -31.17 1.91 -10.11
C ALA A 20 -30.61 1.49 -11.48
N ASN A 21 -29.36 1.04 -11.53
CA ASN A 21 -28.66 0.67 -12.75
C ASN A 21 -27.59 -0.43 -12.49
N GLU A 22 -26.96 -0.93 -13.56
CA GLU A 22 -25.94 -1.98 -13.48
C GLU A 22 -24.70 -1.54 -12.67
N ARG A 23 -24.28 -0.28 -12.81
CA ARG A 23 -23.15 0.28 -12.05
C ARG A 23 -23.42 0.25 -10.54
N GLU A 24 -24.60 0.70 -10.12
CA GLU A 24 -25.02 0.62 -8.71
C GLU A 24 -25.19 -0.82 -8.25
N THR A 25 -25.67 -1.71 -9.11
CA THR A 25 -25.75 -3.15 -8.80
C THR A 25 -24.36 -3.70 -8.47
N LEU A 26 -23.36 -3.43 -9.31
CA LEU A 26 -21.98 -3.85 -9.10
C LEU A 26 -21.38 -3.24 -7.82
N GLU A 27 -21.68 -1.98 -7.53
CA GLU A 27 -21.22 -1.32 -6.30
C GLU A 27 -21.83 -1.97 -5.05
N GLN A 28 -23.13 -2.24 -5.05
CA GLN A 28 -23.80 -2.92 -3.94
C GLN A 28 -23.28 -4.35 -3.76
N ILE A 29 -23.03 -5.09 -4.85
CA ILE A 29 -22.41 -6.42 -4.80
C ILE A 29 -21.02 -6.35 -4.18
N ALA A 30 -20.17 -5.43 -4.65
CA ALA A 30 -18.80 -5.29 -4.14
C ALA A 30 -18.79 -4.95 -2.65
N LYS A 31 -19.65 -4.03 -2.20
CA LYS A 31 -19.81 -3.69 -0.77
C LYS A 31 -20.30 -4.88 0.06
N THR A 32 -21.22 -5.67 -0.49
CA THR A 32 -21.73 -6.88 0.17
C THR A 32 -20.64 -7.93 0.34
N ILE A 33 -19.84 -8.18 -0.71
CA ILE A 33 -18.69 -9.09 -0.66
C ILE A 33 -17.67 -8.62 0.38
N ALA A 34 -17.34 -7.32 0.39
CA ALA A 34 -16.43 -6.74 1.37
C ALA A 34 -16.93 -6.94 2.81
N LEU A 35 -18.23 -6.73 3.07
CA LEU A 35 -18.81 -6.98 4.38
C LEU A 35 -18.69 -8.46 4.78
N ILE A 36 -19.08 -9.38 3.90
CA ILE A 36 -19.04 -10.83 4.20
C ILE A 36 -17.62 -11.28 4.57
N ILE A 37 -16.64 -10.85 3.78
CA ILE A 37 -15.24 -11.16 4.06
C ILE A 37 -14.81 -10.56 5.40
N ASN A 38 -15.11 -9.29 5.66
CA ASN A 38 -14.76 -8.63 6.92
C ASN A 38 -15.42 -9.27 8.15
N GLN A 39 -16.65 -9.79 8.02
CA GLN A 39 -17.30 -10.56 9.08
C GLN A 39 -16.55 -11.86 9.38
N GLY A 40 -16.04 -12.54 8.34
CA GLY A 40 -15.16 -13.71 8.50
C GLY A 40 -13.80 -13.36 9.11
N LEU A 41 -13.33 -12.13 8.91
CA LEU A 41 -12.10 -11.58 9.49
C LEU A 41 -12.32 -10.95 10.88
N ASN A 42 -13.45 -11.21 11.54
CA ASN A 42 -13.72 -10.63 12.86
C ASN A 42 -12.60 -10.98 13.87
N GLY A 43 -12.11 -9.96 14.58
CA GLY A 43 -10.97 -10.08 15.50
C GLY A 43 -9.59 -10.00 14.82
N VAL A 44 -9.53 -9.91 13.49
CA VAL A 44 -8.29 -9.64 12.75
C VAL A 44 -8.14 -8.13 12.56
N GLY A 45 -6.94 -7.60 12.75
CA GLY A 45 -6.62 -6.18 12.49
C GLY A 45 -6.55 -5.82 11.00
N GLN A 46 -7.23 -6.58 10.14
CA GLN A 46 -7.17 -6.49 8.68
C GLN A 46 -8.58 -6.67 8.10
N GLY A 47 -8.82 -6.07 6.93
CA GLY A 47 -10.07 -6.18 6.21
C GLY A 47 -9.92 -5.73 4.77
N ILE A 48 -11.04 -5.68 4.06
CA ILE A 48 -11.12 -5.19 2.70
C ILE A 48 -12.22 -4.14 2.58
N ALA A 49 -12.04 -3.19 1.68
CA ALA A 49 -13.11 -2.29 1.24
C ALA A 49 -13.28 -2.39 -0.27
N ALA A 50 -14.54 -2.38 -0.71
CA ALA A 50 -14.83 -2.12 -2.12
C ALA A 50 -14.42 -0.69 -2.46
N HIS A 51 -13.72 -0.49 -3.58
CA HIS A 51 -13.51 0.86 -4.10
C HIS A 51 -14.87 1.48 -4.43
N GLN A 52 -15.10 2.70 -3.93
CA GLN A 52 -16.19 3.50 -4.46
C GLN A 52 -15.89 3.90 -5.89
N VAL A 53 -16.95 4.04 -6.67
CA VAL A 53 -16.88 4.36 -8.09
C VAL A 53 -16.48 5.82 -8.38
N ASP A 54 -16.14 6.57 -7.31
CA ASP A 54 -15.76 7.99 -7.34
C ASP A 54 -14.32 8.26 -6.89
N PHE A 55 -13.51 7.23 -6.60
CA PHE A 55 -12.06 7.43 -6.62
C PHE A 55 -11.63 7.42 -8.09
N GLU A 56 -11.13 8.56 -8.59
CA GLU A 56 -10.62 8.76 -9.96
C GLU A 56 -9.54 7.74 -10.42
N VAL A 57 -9.16 6.79 -9.54
CA VAL A 57 -8.06 5.84 -9.73
C VAL A 57 -8.52 4.37 -9.57
N GLY A 58 -9.81 4.10 -9.33
CA GLY A 58 -10.31 2.74 -9.09
C GLY A 58 -11.13 2.15 -10.24
N GLN A 59 -10.78 0.95 -10.72
CA GLN A 59 -11.64 0.18 -11.61
C GLN A 59 -12.85 -0.37 -10.83
N LEU A 60 -14.05 -0.32 -11.43
CA LEU A 60 -15.24 -1.00 -10.90
C LEU A 60 -14.92 -2.46 -10.56
N GLY A 61 -15.23 -2.88 -9.33
CA GLY A 61 -14.91 -4.22 -8.84
C GLY A 61 -13.54 -4.37 -8.15
N GLY A 62 -12.77 -3.28 -8.01
CA GLY A 62 -11.54 -3.28 -7.22
C GLY A 62 -11.78 -3.33 -5.72
N PHE A 63 -10.93 -4.04 -4.99
CA PHE A 63 -10.92 -4.07 -3.52
C PHE A 63 -9.61 -3.48 -3.00
N ALA A 64 -9.71 -2.61 -2.00
CA ALA A 64 -8.56 -2.15 -1.23
C ALA A 64 -8.38 -3.07 -0.01
N PHE A 65 -7.17 -3.53 0.23
CA PHE A 65 -6.81 -4.12 1.51
C PHE A 65 -6.64 -3.00 2.55
N ILE A 66 -7.22 -3.18 3.73
CA ILE A 66 -7.16 -2.22 4.83
C ILE A 66 -6.57 -2.91 6.04
N ALA A 67 -5.51 -2.34 6.62
CA ALA A 67 -5.02 -2.72 7.93
C ALA A 67 -5.42 -1.69 8.99
N ARG A 68 -5.84 -2.18 10.17
CA ARG A 68 -6.07 -1.40 11.39
C ARG A 68 -5.11 -1.89 12.48
N PRO A 69 -3.81 -1.60 12.37
CA PRO A 69 -2.86 -1.99 13.39
C PRO A 69 -3.11 -1.21 14.69
N HIS A 70 -3.00 -1.89 15.83
CA HIS A 70 -3.25 -1.30 17.15
C HIS A 70 -2.17 -0.29 17.59
N ASN A 71 -1.01 -0.27 16.94
CA ASN A 71 0.09 0.61 17.25
C ASN A 71 0.97 0.87 16.02
N LEU A 72 1.86 1.86 16.14
CA LEU A 72 2.77 2.26 15.06
C LEU A 72 3.68 1.12 14.60
N LEU A 73 4.14 0.27 15.52
CA LEU A 73 5.02 -0.85 15.18
C LEU A 73 4.30 -1.88 14.31
N GLY A 74 3.06 -2.21 14.64
CA GLY A 74 2.20 -3.09 13.83
C GLY A 74 1.95 -2.52 12.44
N TYR A 75 1.80 -1.20 12.32
CA TYR A 75 1.69 -0.54 11.01
C TYR A 75 2.98 -0.67 10.20
N ILE A 76 4.15 -0.47 10.81
CA ILE A 76 5.44 -0.60 10.12
C ILE A 76 5.64 -2.04 9.61
N TYR A 77 5.33 -3.05 10.43
CA TYR A 77 5.43 -4.44 9.99
C TYR A 77 4.44 -4.79 8.88
N HIS A 78 3.23 -4.26 8.95
CA HIS A 78 2.25 -4.40 7.88
C HIS A 78 2.77 -3.81 6.57
N GLU A 79 3.25 -2.56 6.58
CA GLU A 79 3.81 -1.91 5.40
C GLU A 79 5.00 -2.69 4.83
N LEU A 80 5.91 -3.17 5.69
CA LEU A 80 7.03 -4.00 5.27
C LEU A 80 6.55 -5.30 4.61
N ALA A 81 5.55 -5.97 5.18
CA ALA A 81 4.98 -7.18 4.59
C ALA A 81 4.37 -6.90 3.21
N MET A 82 3.65 -5.80 3.06
CA MET A 82 3.09 -5.39 1.77
C MET A 82 4.17 -5.10 0.73
N LEU A 83 5.28 -4.47 1.11
CA LEU A 83 6.43 -4.27 0.21
C LEU A 83 7.02 -5.60 -0.29
N ILE A 84 7.12 -6.60 0.59
CA ILE A 84 7.63 -7.93 0.26
C ILE A 84 6.67 -8.67 -0.69
N VAL A 85 5.39 -8.71 -0.35
CA VAL A 85 4.35 -9.40 -1.15
C VAL A 85 4.25 -8.80 -2.55
N ASN A 86 4.29 -7.47 -2.65
CA ASN A 86 4.24 -6.75 -3.92
C ASN A 86 5.58 -6.75 -4.67
N GLN A 87 6.61 -7.41 -4.14
CA GLN A 87 7.95 -7.49 -4.74
C GLN A 87 8.52 -6.12 -5.11
N VAL A 88 8.26 -5.11 -4.27
CA VAL A 88 8.70 -3.74 -4.55
C VAL A 88 10.23 -3.70 -4.51
N PRO A 89 10.90 -3.22 -5.57
CA PRO A 89 12.35 -3.23 -5.61
C PRO A 89 12.92 -2.27 -4.57
N VAL A 90 13.84 -2.77 -3.75
CA VAL A 90 14.56 -2.02 -2.72
C VAL A 90 16.06 -2.07 -2.98
N ASN A 91 16.76 -1.01 -2.60
CA ASN A 91 18.21 -0.96 -2.66
C ASN A 91 18.77 -0.20 -1.44
N THR A 92 20.06 -0.36 -1.20
CA THR A 92 20.79 0.33 -0.15
C THR A 92 21.51 1.55 -0.74
N CYS A 93 21.28 2.72 -0.16
CA CYS A 93 21.88 3.96 -0.65
C CYS A 93 23.41 3.95 -0.48
N GLU A 94 24.16 4.08 -1.57
CA GLU A 94 25.63 4.15 -1.54
C GLU A 94 26.17 5.37 -0.77
N GLY A 95 25.34 6.41 -0.56
CA GLY A 95 25.73 7.65 0.11
C GLY A 95 25.52 7.66 1.63
N CYS A 96 24.45 7.03 2.11
CA CYS A 96 24.05 7.09 3.52
C CYS A 96 23.72 5.73 4.15
N GLY A 97 23.76 4.63 3.39
CA GLY A 97 23.51 3.28 3.88
C GLY A 97 22.03 2.93 4.16
N ARG A 98 21.09 3.87 3.98
CA ARG A 98 19.66 3.60 4.21
C ARG A 98 19.07 2.76 3.08
N VAL A 99 18.18 1.82 3.44
CA VAL A 99 17.33 1.10 2.48
C VAL A 99 16.26 2.05 1.96
N PHE A 100 15.99 2.01 0.66
CA PHE A 100 14.98 2.86 0.02
C PHE A 100 14.29 2.13 -1.14
N LEU A 101 13.08 2.57 -1.48
CA LEU A 101 12.32 2.07 -2.62
C LEU A 101 12.89 2.61 -3.94
N VAL A 102 13.12 1.70 -4.88
CA VAL A 102 13.76 1.97 -6.15
C VAL A 102 12.71 2.27 -7.21
N LYS A 103 12.86 3.39 -7.92
CA LYS A 103 12.00 3.71 -9.08
C LYS A 103 12.58 3.18 -10.39
N ASP A 104 13.91 3.09 -10.47
CA ASP A 104 14.67 2.58 -11.62
C ASP A 104 15.81 1.71 -11.08
N VAL A 105 16.00 0.51 -11.62
CA VAL A 105 17.04 -0.46 -11.21
C VAL A 105 18.45 0.15 -11.17
N ARG A 106 18.71 1.21 -11.93
CA ARG A 106 20.00 1.93 -11.96
C ARG A 106 20.17 2.94 -10.81
N GLN A 107 19.14 3.16 -9.99
CA GLN A 107 19.15 4.14 -8.92
C GLN A 107 20.02 3.66 -7.75
N LYS A 108 21.08 4.43 -7.47
CA LYS A 108 22.09 4.14 -6.43
C LYS A 108 21.92 4.93 -5.12
N TYR A 109 21.13 6.00 -5.16
CA TYR A 109 20.99 6.94 -4.05
C TYR A 109 19.52 7.14 -3.71
N CYS A 110 19.21 7.19 -2.41
CA CYS A 110 17.85 7.39 -1.91
C CYS A 110 17.31 8.79 -2.19
N SER A 111 18.18 9.76 -2.50
CA SER A 111 17.78 11.14 -2.74
C SER A 111 18.79 11.92 -3.58
N PRO A 112 18.36 13.05 -4.21
CA PRO A 112 19.27 13.95 -4.92
C PRO A 112 20.41 14.48 -4.04
N GLN A 113 20.16 14.71 -2.75
CA GLN A 113 21.17 15.18 -1.81
C GLN A 113 22.31 14.16 -1.64
N CYS A 114 21.97 12.86 -1.52
CA CYS A 114 22.99 11.80 -1.43
C CYS A 114 23.80 11.68 -2.73
N SER A 115 23.14 11.78 -3.89
CA SER A 115 23.80 11.77 -5.20
C SER A 115 24.77 12.95 -5.37
N ASN A 116 24.32 14.16 -5.03
CA ASN A 116 25.14 15.38 -5.13
C ASN A 116 26.33 15.32 -4.17
N ARG A 117 26.14 14.84 -2.93
CA ARG A 117 27.24 14.64 -1.98
C ARG A 117 28.27 13.63 -2.51
N ALA A 118 27.82 12.51 -3.06
CA ALA A 118 28.71 11.52 -3.67
C ALA A 118 29.49 12.11 -4.85
N ARG A 119 28.83 12.91 -5.71
CA ARG A 119 29.48 13.64 -6.81
C ARG A 119 30.52 14.63 -6.31
N PHE A 120 30.19 15.45 -5.32
CA PHE A 120 31.10 16.42 -4.71
C PHE A 120 32.32 15.72 -4.10
N ASN A 121 32.12 14.63 -3.34
CA ASN A 121 33.21 13.86 -2.76
C ASN A 121 34.16 13.29 -3.82
N ARG A 122 33.64 12.79 -4.95
CA ARG A 122 34.47 12.33 -6.08
C ARG A 122 35.28 13.47 -6.68
N TRP A 123 34.65 14.62 -6.91
CA TRP A 123 35.33 15.81 -7.42
C TRP A 123 36.41 16.31 -6.45
N TYR A 124 36.11 16.39 -5.14
CA TYR A 124 37.04 16.84 -4.12
C TYR A 124 38.26 15.91 -4.01
N LYS A 125 38.05 14.59 -4.00
CA LYS A 125 39.15 13.60 -4.00
C LYS A 125 40.05 13.71 -5.22
N LYS A 126 39.49 14.05 -6.39
CA LYS A 126 40.26 14.24 -7.63
C LYS A 126 41.11 15.52 -7.61
N ASN A 127 40.59 16.60 -7.02
CA ASN A 127 41.24 17.91 -7.04
C ASN A 127 42.07 18.22 -5.80
N LYS A 128 41.98 17.39 -4.75
CA LYS A 128 42.88 17.50 -3.61
C LYS A 128 44.28 17.11 -4.07
N LYS A 129 45.16 18.10 -4.25
CA LYS A 129 46.59 17.85 -4.46
C LYS A 129 47.10 16.96 -3.32
N PRO A 130 47.91 15.93 -3.58
CA PRO A 130 48.62 15.27 -2.50
C PRO A 130 49.40 16.36 -1.77
N ASN A 131 49.18 16.50 -0.46
CA ASN A 131 50.10 17.28 0.35
C ASN A 131 51.42 16.52 0.30
N GLU A 132 52.35 16.98 -0.53
CA GLU A 132 53.75 16.58 -0.50
C GLU A 132 54.27 16.99 0.88
N GLY A 133 54.47 15.98 1.73
CA GLY A 133 55.18 16.10 2.99
C GLY A 133 56.65 15.75 2.80
#